data_AF-R7ESN6-F1
#
_entry.id   AF-R7ESN6-F1
#
_cell.length_a   1.000
_cell.length_b   1.000
_cell.length_c   1.000
_cell.angle_alpha   90.00
_cell.angle_beta   90.00
_cell.angle_gamma   90.00
#
_symmetry.space_group_name_H-M   'P 1'
#
loop_
_entity.id
_entity.type
_entity.pdbx_description
1 polymer ?
#
loop_
_entity_poly.entity_id
_entity_poly.type
_entity_poly.pdbx_seq_one_letter_code
_entity_poly.pdbx_strand_id
1 'polypeptide(L)'
;MTLKIKSIVSYGRYYPSSFDADATYWWFSISDYKIYATEDLITKFHYTTCLEIEQSGRFIPLFKTDIEELEEEYLLTLTNKETQEYRMIKEKNKGVEPDTIFKMFIDFMRLWKNWYAFEYQRLFQDAVKWCKANNISYMQD
;
A
#
# COMPACT_ATOMS: atom_id res chain seq x y z
N MET A 1 -4.56 -21.12 12.16
CA MET A 1 -4.60 -20.86 10.71
C MET A 1 -3.48 -19.88 10.40
N THR A 2 -2.87 -19.94 9.22
CA THR A 2 -1.64 -19.19 8.93
C THR A 2 -1.82 -18.32 7.69
N LEU A 3 -1.54 -17.02 7.83
CA LEU A 3 -1.71 -16.03 6.76
C LEU A 3 -0.52 -16.07 5.80
N LYS A 4 -0.77 -16.05 4.49
CA LYS A 4 0.30 -15.89 3.50
C LYS A 4 0.57 -14.40 3.29
N ILE A 5 1.81 -13.94 3.50
CA ILE A 5 2.11 -12.50 3.36
C ILE A 5 1.77 -12.00 1.95
N LYS A 6 2.08 -12.78 0.91
CA LYS A 6 1.71 -12.46 -0.48
C LYS A 6 0.22 -12.16 -0.71
N SER A 7 -0.69 -12.72 0.10
CA SER A 7 -2.13 -12.47 -0.06
C SER A 7 -2.60 -11.16 0.55
N ILE A 8 -1.76 -10.47 1.32
CA ILE A 8 -2.10 -9.20 1.99
C ILE A 8 -1.27 -8.01 1.50
N VAL A 9 -0.09 -8.25 0.91
CA VAL A 9 0.88 -7.23 0.50
C VAL A 9 0.26 -6.11 -0.34
N SER A 10 -0.55 -6.45 -1.36
CA SER A 10 -1.13 -5.45 -2.27
C SER A 10 -2.18 -4.56 -1.61
N TYR A 11 -2.82 -5.04 -0.53
CA TYR A 11 -3.84 -4.29 0.19
C TYR A 11 -3.25 -3.23 1.12
N GLY A 12 -1.94 -3.28 1.39
CA GLY A 12 -1.27 -2.30 2.23
C GLY A 12 -0.93 -0.98 1.55
N ARG A 13 -1.14 -0.86 0.24
CA ARG A 13 -0.88 0.37 -0.52
C ARG A 13 -1.82 1.48 -0.05
N TYR A 14 -1.25 2.62 0.29
CA TYR A 14 -1.97 3.79 0.78
C TYR A 14 -1.47 5.06 0.09
N TYR A 15 -2.40 5.91 -0.36
CA TYR A 15 -2.13 7.15 -1.08
C TYR A 15 -2.73 8.33 -0.30
N PRO A 16 -1.92 9.05 0.51
CA PRO A 16 -2.42 10.15 1.34
C PRO A 16 -2.96 11.33 0.55
N SER A 17 -2.51 11.55 -0.69
CA SER A 17 -3.07 12.62 -1.54
C SER A 17 -4.44 12.28 -2.12
N SER A 18 -4.88 11.03 -2.00
CA SER A 18 -6.21 10.62 -2.46
C SER A 18 -7.31 11.24 -1.60
N PHE A 19 -8.46 11.52 -2.22
CA PHE A 19 -9.60 12.19 -1.59
C PHE A 19 -10.12 11.50 -0.30
N ASP A 20 -9.77 10.21 -0.10
CA ASP A 20 -10.20 9.38 1.02
C ASP A 20 -9.05 8.93 1.95
N ALA A 21 -7.95 9.70 2.03
CA ALA A 21 -6.76 9.41 2.84
C ALA A 21 -7.07 8.87 4.27
N ASP A 22 -8.04 9.45 4.97
CA ASP A 22 -8.36 9.03 6.33
C ASP A 22 -9.13 7.70 6.42
N ALA A 23 -9.61 7.14 5.31
CA ALA A 23 -10.30 5.85 5.31
C ALA A 23 -9.31 4.69 5.50
N THR A 24 -9.52 3.86 6.53
CA THR A 24 -8.99 2.50 6.49
C THR A 24 -9.73 1.77 5.40
N TYR A 25 -9.05 1.38 4.33
CA TYR A 25 -9.72 0.71 3.20
C TYR A 25 -9.91 -0.78 3.43
N TRP A 26 -8.99 -1.42 4.17
CA TRP A 26 -8.90 -2.87 4.25
C TRP A 26 -8.79 -3.36 5.68
N TRP A 27 -9.53 -4.43 5.97
CA TRP A 27 -9.62 -5.05 7.28
C TRP A 27 -9.36 -6.55 7.18
N PHE A 28 -8.55 -7.07 8.07
CA PHE A 28 -8.34 -8.50 8.23
C PHE A 28 -9.32 -9.09 9.23
N SER A 29 -10.08 -10.09 8.80
CA SER A 29 -10.98 -10.87 9.66
C SER A 29 -10.21 -11.97 10.38
N ILE A 30 -10.24 -11.96 11.72
CA ILE A 30 -9.61 -13.03 12.51
C ILE A 30 -10.39 -14.35 12.48
N SER A 31 -11.66 -14.31 12.03
CA SER A 31 -12.55 -15.47 12.03
C SER A 31 -12.33 -16.35 10.80
N ASP A 32 -12.16 -15.74 9.62
CA ASP A 32 -12.03 -16.46 8.35
C ASP A 32 -10.76 -16.12 7.54
N TYR A 33 -9.88 -15.29 8.11
CA TYR A 33 -8.56 -14.95 7.56
C TYR A 33 -8.63 -14.28 6.18
N LYS A 34 -9.73 -13.57 5.90
CA LYS A 34 -9.91 -12.80 4.66
C LYS A 34 -9.75 -11.30 4.88
N ILE A 35 -9.54 -10.61 3.77
CA ILE A 35 -9.48 -9.15 3.69
C ILE A 35 -10.82 -8.63 3.19
N TYR A 36 -11.35 -7.62 3.87
CA TYR A 36 -12.61 -6.96 3.54
C TYR A 36 -12.39 -5.47 3.33
N ALA A 37 -13.06 -4.91 2.34
CA ALA A 37 -13.14 -3.46 2.22
C ALA A 37 -14.04 -2.89 3.33
N THR A 38 -13.80 -1.66 3.78
CA THR A 38 -14.71 -0.99 4.73
C THR A 38 -16.14 -0.93 4.21
N GLU A 39 -16.31 -0.67 2.91
CA GLU A 39 -17.62 -0.67 2.25
C GLU A 39 -18.33 -2.03 2.36
N ASP A 40 -17.60 -3.14 2.23
CA ASP A 40 -18.16 -4.47 2.41
C ASP A 40 -18.63 -4.71 3.84
N LEU A 41 -17.85 -4.26 4.83
CA LEU A 41 -18.21 -4.38 6.24
C LEU A 41 -19.46 -3.56 6.57
N ILE A 42 -19.58 -2.36 6.01
CA ILE A 42 -20.75 -1.51 6.21
C ILE A 42 -21.99 -2.11 5.51
N THR A 43 -21.86 -2.51 4.26
CA THR A 43 -23.01 -2.91 3.43
C THR A 43 -23.46 -4.35 3.68
N LYS A 44 -22.53 -5.30 3.85
CA LYS A 44 -22.83 -6.74 3.98
C LYS A 44 -22.86 -7.23 5.42
N PHE A 45 -22.04 -6.63 6.29
CA PHE A 45 -21.96 -7.02 7.70
C PHE A 45 -22.65 -6.02 8.64
N HIS A 46 -23.28 -4.99 8.08
CA HIS A 46 -24.14 -4.02 8.77
C HIS A 46 -23.43 -3.19 9.85
N TYR A 47 -22.12 -2.99 9.72
CA TYR A 47 -21.40 -2.02 10.53
C TYR A 47 -21.73 -0.58 10.09
N THR A 48 -21.64 0.37 11.00
CA THR A 48 -21.94 1.79 10.73
C THR A 48 -20.70 2.66 10.61
N THR A 49 -19.63 2.34 11.34
CA THR A 49 -18.39 3.14 11.39
C THR A 49 -17.14 2.28 11.51
N CYS A 50 -15.98 2.81 11.11
CA CYS A 50 -14.67 2.18 11.35
C CYS A 50 -14.42 1.92 12.83
N LEU A 51 -14.86 2.83 13.71
CA LEU A 51 -14.73 2.67 15.15
C LEU A 51 -15.51 1.46 15.67
N GLU A 52 -16.72 1.24 15.16
CA GLU A 52 -17.53 0.06 15.52
C GLU A 52 -16.88 -1.24 15.05
N ILE A 53 -16.31 -1.23 13.83
CA ILE A 53 -15.57 -2.37 13.29
C ILE A 53 -14.38 -2.71 14.18
N GLU A 54 -13.59 -1.72 14.57
CA GLU A 54 -12.43 -1.90 15.46
C GLU A 54 -12.83 -2.40 16.85
N GLN A 55 -13.86 -1.79 17.45
CA GLN A 55 -14.38 -2.18 18.76
C GLN A 55 -15.00 -3.59 18.79
N SER A 56 -15.40 -4.12 17.62
CA SER A 56 -15.93 -5.49 17.54
C SER A 56 -14.91 -6.56 17.91
N GLY A 57 -13.60 -6.26 17.80
CA GLY A 57 -12.51 -7.21 18.00
C GLY A 57 -12.44 -8.35 16.97
N ARG A 58 -13.29 -8.33 15.93
CA ARG A 58 -13.33 -9.36 14.87
C ARG A 58 -12.47 -9.00 13.66
N PHE A 59 -12.15 -7.72 13.53
CA PHE A 59 -11.45 -7.16 12.40
C PHE A 59 -10.27 -6.35 12.88
N ILE A 60 -9.14 -6.51 12.20
CA ILE A 60 -7.91 -5.78 12.48
C ILE A 60 -7.64 -4.88 11.27
N PRO A 61 -7.46 -3.56 11.43
CA PRO A 61 -7.15 -2.69 10.31
C PRO A 61 -5.80 -3.11 9.71
N LEU A 62 -5.73 -3.18 8.38
CA LEU A 62 -4.48 -3.53 7.71
C LEU A 62 -3.44 -2.42 7.86
N PHE A 63 -2.17 -2.78 7.67
CA PHE A 63 -1.08 -1.81 7.57
C PHE A 63 -1.28 -0.87 6.39
N LYS A 64 -0.76 0.34 6.51
CA LYS A 64 -0.75 1.37 5.48
C LYS A 64 0.70 1.74 5.18
N THR A 65 1.16 1.44 3.99
CA THR A 65 2.45 1.90 3.46
C THR A 65 2.15 3.07 2.53
N ASP A 66 2.69 4.24 2.87
CA ASP A 66 2.60 5.44 2.05
C ASP A 66 3.38 5.23 0.74
N ILE A 67 2.64 5.16 -0.36
CA ILE A 67 3.24 4.90 -1.66
C ILE A 67 3.91 6.15 -2.22
N GLU A 68 3.42 7.34 -1.92
CA GLU A 68 4.01 8.59 -2.40
C GLU A 68 5.38 8.82 -1.74
N GLU A 69 5.48 8.58 -0.43
CA GLU A 69 6.76 8.61 0.29
C GLU A 69 7.71 7.53 -0.28
N LEU A 70 7.21 6.33 -0.56
CA LEU A 70 8.02 5.25 -1.10
C LEU A 70 8.53 5.52 -2.52
N GLU A 71 7.76 6.21 -3.35
CA GLU A 71 8.19 6.69 -4.66
C GLU A 71 9.36 7.67 -4.51
N GLU A 72 9.28 8.61 -3.58
CA GLU A 72 10.37 9.54 -3.27
C GLU A 72 11.63 8.79 -2.78
N GLU A 73 11.48 7.82 -1.88
CA GLU A 73 12.58 6.97 -1.44
C GLU A 73 13.24 6.24 -2.61
N TYR A 74 12.45 5.69 -3.54
CA TYR A 74 12.99 5.00 -4.72
C TYR A 74 13.77 5.95 -5.63
N LEU A 75 13.29 7.18 -5.83
CA LEU A 75 13.99 8.18 -6.65
C LEU A 75 15.39 8.51 -6.11
N LEU A 76 15.61 8.39 -4.79
CA LEU A 76 16.92 8.58 -4.16
C LEU A 76 17.91 7.44 -4.46
N THR A 77 17.43 6.27 -4.88
CA THR A 77 18.27 5.11 -5.23
C THR A 77 18.74 5.11 -6.68
N LEU A 78 18.20 6.02 -7.49
CA LEU A 78 18.47 6.09 -8.93
C LEU A 78 19.85 6.64 -9.26
N THR A 79 20.34 6.28 -10.44
CA THR A 79 21.57 6.87 -10.98
C THR A 79 21.38 8.33 -11.38
N ASN A 80 22.47 9.09 -11.48
CA ASN A 80 22.45 10.48 -11.95
C ASN A 80 21.70 10.66 -13.28
N LYS A 81 21.82 9.69 -14.20
CA LYS A 81 21.13 9.73 -15.50
C LYS A 81 19.62 9.61 -15.32
N GLU A 82 19.16 8.62 -14.56
CA GLU A 82 17.74 8.39 -14.30
C GLU A 82 17.11 9.57 -13.53
N THR A 83 17.82 10.14 -12.56
CA THR A 83 17.37 11.33 -11.85
C THR A 83 17.19 12.53 -12.79
N GLN A 84 18.10 12.71 -13.76
CA GLN A 84 17.97 13.78 -14.77
C GLN A 84 16.74 13.57 -15.65
N GLU A 85 16.49 12.35 -16.12
CA GLU A 85 15.30 12.02 -16.92
C GLU A 85 14.02 12.26 -16.13
N TYR A 86 13.95 11.84 -14.87
CA TYR A 86 12.80 12.12 -14.01
C TYR A 86 12.53 13.64 -13.90
N ARG A 87 13.58 14.46 -13.68
CA ARG A 87 13.44 15.92 -13.62
C ARG A 87 12.93 16.51 -14.93
N MET A 88 13.39 16.01 -16.07
CA MET A 88 12.92 16.45 -17.39
C MET A 88 11.45 16.10 -17.63
N ILE A 89 11.02 14.90 -17.24
CA ILE A 89 9.63 14.47 -17.34
C ILE A 89 8.76 15.32 -16.40
N LYS A 90 9.19 15.53 -15.15
CA LYS A 90 8.49 16.36 -14.18
C LYS A 90 8.30 17.81 -14.66
N GLU A 91 9.34 18.40 -15.23
CA GLU A 91 9.29 19.76 -15.78
C GLU A 91 8.32 19.88 -16.96
N LYS A 92 8.32 18.90 -17.87
CA LYS A 92 7.41 18.86 -19.03
C LYS A 92 5.94 18.68 -18.63
N ASN A 93 5.68 18.05 -17.49
CA ASN A 93 4.35 17.70 -17.01
C ASN A 93 3.98 18.51 -15.75
N LYS A 94 4.40 19.78 -15.69
CA LYS A 94 4.01 20.69 -14.61
C LYS A 94 2.48 20.78 -14.49
N GLY A 95 1.98 20.61 -13.27
CA GLY A 95 0.55 20.62 -12.96
C GLY A 95 -0.13 19.25 -13.08
N VAL A 96 0.62 18.19 -13.41
CA VAL A 96 0.16 16.80 -13.31
C VAL A 96 0.47 16.26 -11.91
N GLU A 97 -0.40 15.39 -11.40
CA GLU A 97 -0.25 14.74 -10.09
C GLU A 97 1.10 13.98 -9.98
N PRO A 98 1.81 14.07 -8.83
CA PRO A 98 3.12 13.45 -8.64
C PRO A 98 3.19 11.96 -8.98
N ASP A 99 2.24 11.15 -8.49
CA ASP A 99 2.14 9.70 -8.75
C ASP A 99 1.99 9.42 -10.26
N THR A 100 1.26 10.26 -10.99
CA THR A 100 1.14 10.13 -12.45
C THR A 100 2.47 10.41 -13.15
N ILE A 101 3.21 11.44 -12.71
CA ILE A 101 4.54 11.75 -13.24
C ILE A 101 5.51 10.60 -12.95
N PHE A 102 5.47 10.03 -11.75
CA PHE A 102 6.29 8.89 -11.37
C PHE A 102 6.02 7.68 -12.27
N LYS A 103 4.74 7.32 -12.47
CA LYS A 103 4.34 6.23 -13.39
C LYS A 103 4.82 6.46 -14.82
N MET A 104 4.68 7.68 -15.35
CA MET A 104 5.21 8.04 -16.67
C MET A 104 6.73 7.84 -16.76
N PHE A 105 7.48 8.21 -15.72
CA PHE A 105 8.92 8.00 -15.66
C PHE A 105 9.29 6.51 -15.61
N ILE A 106 8.63 5.73 -14.76
CA ILE A 106 8.86 4.28 -14.65
C ILE A 106 8.63 3.57 -15.99
N ASP A 107 7.56 3.94 -16.70
CA ASP A 107 7.24 3.38 -18.01
C ASP A 107 8.25 3.79 -19.07
N PHE A 108 8.59 5.08 -19.13
CA PHE A 108 9.56 5.62 -20.09
C PHE A 108 10.94 4.98 -19.96
N MET A 109 11.42 4.82 -18.73
CA MET A 109 12.72 4.20 -18.43
C MET A 109 12.68 2.68 -18.36
N ARG A 110 11.50 2.07 -18.50
CA ARG A 110 11.26 0.61 -18.37
C ARG A 110 11.72 0.05 -17.02
N LEU A 111 11.54 0.82 -15.95
CA LEU A 111 11.97 0.48 -14.59
C LEU A 111 10.94 -0.33 -13.80
N TRP A 112 9.84 -0.76 -14.43
CA TRP A 112 8.73 -1.46 -13.77
C TRP A 112 9.16 -2.67 -12.94
N LYS A 113 10.17 -3.45 -13.38
CA LYS A 113 10.70 -4.59 -12.61
C LYS A 113 11.37 -4.13 -11.31
N ASN A 114 12.19 -3.10 -11.43
CA ASN A 114 12.98 -2.58 -10.33
C ASN A 114 12.08 -1.90 -9.30
N TRP A 115 11.15 -1.08 -9.78
CA TRP A 115 10.13 -0.48 -8.94
C TRP A 115 9.27 -1.54 -8.24
N TYR A 116 8.73 -2.51 -8.98
CA TYR A 116 7.92 -3.58 -8.39
C TYR A 116 8.68 -4.35 -7.31
N ALA A 117 9.95 -4.67 -7.53
CA ALA A 117 10.76 -5.37 -6.54
C ALA A 117 11.01 -4.51 -5.29
N PHE A 118 11.32 -3.22 -5.48
CA PHE A 118 11.52 -2.26 -4.39
C PHE A 118 10.26 -2.06 -3.55
N GLU A 119 9.14 -1.80 -4.22
CA GLU A 119 7.83 -1.61 -3.59
C GLU A 119 7.39 -2.87 -2.84
N TYR A 120 7.47 -4.03 -3.50
CA TYR A 120 7.11 -5.31 -2.90
C TYR A 120 7.92 -5.59 -1.64
N GLN A 121 9.23 -5.30 -1.65
CA GLN A 121 10.08 -5.50 -0.48
C GLN A 121 9.63 -4.64 0.70
N ARG A 122 9.28 -3.36 0.48
CA ARG A 122 8.76 -2.49 1.55
C ARG A 122 7.41 -3.01 2.08
N LEU A 123 6.45 -3.26 1.19
CA LEU A 123 5.13 -3.76 1.58
C LEU A 123 5.21 -5.10 2.33
N PHE A 124 6.12 -5.99 1.92
CA PHE A 124 6.37 -7.25 2.61
C PHE A 124 6.90 -7.03 4.03
N GLN A 125 7.86 -6.11 4.20
CA GLN A 125 8.40 -5.78 5.52
C GLN A 125 7.31 -5.24 6.44
N ASP A 126 6.46 -4.35 5.94
CA ASP A 126 5.39 -3.74 6.74
C ASP A 126 4.28 -4.75 7.06
N ALA A 127 3.92 -5.62 6.11
CA ALA A 127 3.03 -6.75 6.35
C ALA A 127 3.54 -7.68 7.46
N VAL A 128 4.85 -7.98 7.46
CA VAL A 128 5.49 -8.79 8.51
C VAL A 128 5.48 -8.08 9.86
N LYS A 129 5.81 -6.78 9.91
CA LYS A 129 5.74 -5.98 11.14
C LYS A 129 4.31 -5.97 11.70
N TRP A 130 3.32 -5.79 10.84
CA TRP A 130 1.92 -5.80 11.21
C TRP A 130 1.45 -7.15 11.74
N CYS A 131 1.85 -8.27 11.11
CA CYS A 131 1.53 -9.60 11.61
C CYS A 131 2.12 -9.82 13.02
N LYS A 132 3.37 -9.40 13.24
CA LYS A 132 4.03 -9.49 14.54
C LYS A 132 3.33 -8.65 15.61
N ALA A 133 3.00 -7.40 15.29
CA ALA A 133 2.32 -6.49 16.21
C ALA A 133 0.94 -7.00 16.65
N ASN A 134 0.25 -7.72 15.77
CA ASN A 134 -1.09 -8.27 16.00
C ASN A 134 -1.10 -9.74 16.41
N ASN A 135 0.06 -10.35 16.69
CA ASN A 135 0.20 -11.78 17.03
C ASN A 135 -0.44 -12.75 16.01
N ILE A 136 -0.43 -12.38 14.72
CA ILE A 136 -0.97 -13.21 13.63
C ILE A 136 0.12 -14.16 13.14
N SER A 137 -0.17 -15.45 13.08
CA SER A 137 0.74 -16.44 12.48
C SER A 137 0.79 -16.27 10.96
N TYR A 138 2.00 -16.22 10.38
CA TYR A 138 2.19 -15.99 8.94
C TYR A 138 3.25 -16.89 8.30
N MET A 139 3.16 -17.08 6.98
CA MET A 139 4.15 -17.76 6.14
C MET A 139 4.78 -16.78 5.14
N GLN A 140 6.10 -16.89 5.02
CA GLN A 140 6.95 -16.13 4.10
C GLN A 140 7.17 -16.98 2.83
N ASP A 141 6.12 -17.18 2.03
CA ASP A 141 6.25 -17.80 0.70
C ASP A 141 6.63 -16.76 -0.34
#